data_AF-A5DS10-F1
#
_entry.id   AF-A5DS10-F1
#
_cell.length_a   1.000
_cell.length_b   1.000
_cell.length_c   1.000
_cell.angle_alpha   90.00
_cell.angle_beta   90.00
_cell.angle_gamma   90.00
#
_symmetry.space_group_name_H-M   'P 1'
#
loop_
_entity.id
_entity.type
_entity.pdbx_description
1 polymer ?
#
loop_
_entity_poly.entity_id
_entity_poly.type
_entity_poly.pdbx_seq_one_letter_code
_entity_poly.pdbx_strand_id
1 'polypeptide(L)'
;MFDINLFKRFPNEIIKQILDHDCLSFDDVYIFLFNKSTHQAAQYIINNRCLAHVCIGRRKNYESVITSTYDNEITRGPHYWHIHHNFHSKQVFAQWVKNHNNLNNYAIQIFIDQYPAEELNALRLLQHKNLKIYLNWEDDDLNTVQKFNTVVWPRLTEIFDLVNNRVKMVLEYENVVDESMTFDLTNLQSFEWRYYYSIGETIEITSSTDPTQNTIEQISINSSNSIPLSVKFTPPFPNLIELKIKAPLEHPNQSLQVLHHCLRLQKLCLERAYHGTIQNFLCNIPSQGLQNLKTLDLISNYIGDIRNINFAQYFPSLENLMIKFENEDPSQKFEFSQISLPQTLQTLDLQAKRIHTFNVIAGPKYLARLDLSYNYPLNFNFDNTFEAIKELKLNYNRSIISSIYRFNLFDITNFIFFKVEELHLLGCNINNEDLEALDVKYSQGQGQIQQHSAKENLLPRSSLRKLSLANNKITNLRCFKNDLFGNMTSLESIDLSFNAFYYLNNDNFPLSKTKFPNLLNVNLTGNSRLTSVRLVGDYPRVETTYTPVKQDF
;
A
#
# COMPACT_ATOMS: atom_id res chain seq x y z
N MET A 1 -41.68 0.21 11.99
CA MET A 1 -41.66 0.68 13.39
C MET A 1 -41.23 -0.49 14.27
N PHE A 2 -39.96 -0.52 14.69
CA PHE A 2 -39.41 -1.57 15.55
C PHE A 2 -39.86 -1.38 17.01
N ASP A 3 -40.31 -2.44 17.69
CA ASP A 3 -40.59 -2.42 19.14
C ASP A 3 -39.31 -2.69 19.93
N ILE A 4 -38.80 -1.66 20.61
CA ILE A 4 -37.59 -1.71 21.45
C ILE A 4 -37.73 -2.70 22.61
N ASN A 5 -38.94 -2.94 23.12
CA ASN A 5 -39.16 -3.90 24.20
C ASN A 5 -39.00 -5.34 23.72
N LEU A 6 -39.21 -5.59 22.42
CA LEU A 6 -38.93 -6.88 21.80
C LEU A 6 -37.42 -7.13 21.69
N PHE A 7 -36.63 -6.08 21.39
CA PHE A 7 -35.16 -6.17 21.28
C PHE A 7 -34.49 -6.64 22.58
N LYS A 8 -35.00 -6.24 23.73
CA LYS A 8 -34.49 -6.68 25.03
C LYS A 8 -34.62 -8.19 25.28
N ARG A 9 -35.40 -8.89 24.45
CA ARG A 9 -35.64 -10.33 24.55
C ARG A 9 -34.78 -11.15 23.59
N PHE A 10 -34.11 -10.53 22.63
CA PHE A 10 -33.24 -11.24 21.68
C PHE A 10 -31.82 -11.39 22.21
N PRO A 11 -31.14 -12.52 21.93
CA PRO A 11 -29.70 -12.67 22.15
C PRO A 11 -28.89 -11.62 21.39
N ASN A 12 -27.74 -11.22 21.96
CA ASN A 12 -26.86 -10.19 21.39
C ASN A 12 -26.41 -10.52 19.96
N GLU A 13 -26.23 -11.80 19.64
CA GLU A 13 -25.81 -12.31 18.34
C GLU A 13 -26.87 -12.07 17.27
N ILE A 14 -28.16 -12.26 17.62
CA ILE A 14 -29.28 -11.98 16.72
C ILE A 14 -29.41 -10.47 16.49
N ILE A 15 -29.26 -9.67 17.56
CA ILE A 15 -29.26 -8.20 17.46
C ILE A 15 -28.12 -7.73 16.53
N LYS A 16 -26.92 -8.33 16.66
CA LYS A 16 -25.79 -8.09 15.74
C LYS A 16 -26.18 -8.39 14.31
N GLN A 17 -26.66 -9.58 14.01
CA GLN A 17 -27.01 -9.97 12.64
C GLN A 17 -28.11 -9.08 12.02
N ILE A 18 -29.10 -8.66 12.81
CA ILE A 18 -30.19 -7.77 12.35
C ILE A 18 -29.67 -6.36 12.04
N LEU A 19 -28.84 -5.79 12.91
CA LEU A 19 -28.39 -4.40 12.79
C LEU A 19 -27.10 -4.24 11.95
N ASP A 20 -26.40 -5.33 11.68
CA ASP A 20 -25.24 -5.37 10.78
C ASP A 20 -25.70 -5.47 9.31
N HIS A 21 -26.94 -5.91 9.05
CA HIS A 21 -27.54 -5.83 7.73
C HIS A 21 -27.94 -4.41 7.35
N ASP A 22 -27.85 -4.15 6.04
CA ASP A 22 -28.08 -2.86 5.38
C ASP A 22 -29.57 -2.50 5.23
N CYS A 23 -30.42 -3.03 6.12
CA CYS A 23 -31.87 -3.01 6.01
C CYS A 23 -32.58 -1.96 6.89
N LEU A 24 -31.85 -1.24 7.75
CA LEU A 24 -32.42 -0.20 8.60
C LEU A 24 -32.77 1.05 7.79
N SER A 25 -33.96 1.59 8.03
CA SER A 25 -34.33 2.92 7.52
C SER A 25 -33.69 4.03 8.38
N PHE A 26 -33.67 5.27 7.87
CA PHE A 26 -33.19 6.43 8.63
C PHE A 26 -33.97 6.62 9.94
N ASP A 27 -35.29 6.41 9.92
CA ASP A 27 -36.15 6.52 11.09
C ASP A 27 -35.81 5.46 12.14
N ASP A 28 -35.50 4.24 11.71
CA ASP A 28 -35.11 3.17 12.63
C ASP A 28 -33.77 3.49 13.30
N VAL A 29 -32.79 3.96 12.52
CA VAL A 29 -31.48 4.40 13.05
C VAL A 29 -31.67 5.55 14.03
N TYR A 30 -32.50 6.54 13.71
CA TYR A 30 -32.82 7.65 14.59
C TYR A 30 -33.44 7.17 15.91
N ILE A 31 -34.44 6.29 15.84
CA ILE A 31 -35.09 5.71 17.02
C ILE A 31 -34.07 4.97 17.89
N PHE A 32 -33.20 4.15 17.31
CA PHE A 32 -32.24 3.40 18.10
C PHE A 32 -31.14 4.26 18.70
N LEU A 33 -30.60 5.22 17.93
CA LEU A 33 -29.53 6.11 18.38
C LEU A 33 -29.95 7.01 19.54
N PHE A 34 -31.17 7.53 19.48
CA PHE A 34 -31.62 8.62 20.34
C PHE A 34 -32.64 8.19 21.41
N ASN A 35 -33.02 6.92 21.43
CA ASN A 35 -33.85 6.39 22.52
C ASN A 35 -32.99 5.94 23.71
N LYS A 36 -33.25 6.54 24.88
CA LYS A 36 -32.56 6.23 26.15
C LYS A 36 -32.72 4.79 26.64
N SER A 37 -33.67 4.05 26.08
CA SER A 37 -34.03 2.69 26.50
C SER A 37 -33.55 1.60 25.53
N THR A 38 -32.72 1.95 24.54
CA THR A 38 -32.13 1.02 23.58
C THR A 38 -31.26 -0.03 24.27
N HIS A 39 -31.36 -1.28 23.79
CA HIS A 39 -30.55 -2.40 24.30
C HIS A 39 -29.06 -2.12 24.12
N GLN A 40 -28.23 -2.42 25.12
CA GLN A 40 -26.79 -2.07 25.10
C GLN A 40 -26.04 -2.61 23.87
N ALA A 41 -26.35 -3.85 23.45
CA ALA A 41 -25.73 -4.42 22.25
C ALA A 41 -26.14 -3.69 20.97
N ALA A 42 -27.39 -3.25 20.86
CA ALA A 42 -27.87 -2.45 19.73
C ALA A 42 -27.17 -1.09 19.68
N GLN A 43 -27.08 -0.41 20.84
CA GLN A 43 -26.35 0.85 20.95
C GLN A 43 -24.87 0.70 20.57
N TYR A 44 -24.22 -0.38 21.00
CA TYR A 44 -22.83 -0.67 20.65
C TYR A 44 -22.62 -0.83 19.14
N ILE A 45 -23.46 -1.64 18.48
CA ILE A 45 -23.37 -1.87 17.02
C ILE A 45 -23.58 -0.56 16.28
N ILE A 46 -24.63 0.17 16.64
CA ILE A 46 -25.00 1.39 15.93
C ILE A 46 -23.96 2.47 16.17
N ASN A 47 -23.39 2.60 17.37
CA ASN A 47 -22.27 3.51 17.63
C ASN A 47 -21.05 3.18 16.78
N ASN A 48 -20.74 1.90 16.57
CA ASN A 48 -19.65 1.49 15.68
C ASN A 48 -19.95 1.77 14.20
N ARG A 49 -21.23 1.86 13.82
CA ARG A 49 -21.68 2.21 12.47
C ARG A 49 -22.07 3.68 12.32
N CYS A 50 -21.92 4.52 13.33
CA CYS A 50 -22.29 5.94 13.25
C CYS A 50 -21.06 6.83 13.41
N LEU A 51 -20.96 7.85 12.55
CA LEU A 51 -19.94 8.89 12.61
C LEU A 51 -20.65 10.25 12.65
N ALA A 52 -20.50 10.94 13.77
CA ALA A 52 -20.96 12.32 13.88
C ALA A 52 -19.93 13.26 13.25
N HIS A 53 -20.36 14.05 12.27
CA HIS A 53 -19.58 15.11 11.67
C HIS A 53 -19.94 16.43 12.33
N VAL A 54 -18.99 17.03 13.04
CA VAL A 54 -19.15 18.36 13.63
C VAL A 54 -18.32 19.33 12.81
N CYS A 55 -18.96 20.28 12.14
CA CYS A 55 -18.26 21.29 11.36
C CYS A 55 -18.31 22.64 12.07
N ILE A 56 -17.15 23.26 12.26
CA ILE A 56 -16.99 24.54 12.92
C ILE A 56 -16.38 25.51 11.91
N GLY A 57 -17.24 26.35 11.33
CA GLY A 57 -16.92 27.19 10.19
C GLY A 57 -17.22 26.56 8.85
N ARG A 58 -16.96 27.32 7.79
CA ARG A 58 -17.19 26.93 6.41
C ARG A 58 -16.07 27.48 5.54
N ARG A 59 -15.45 26.61 4.74
CA ARG A 59 -14.54 27.02 3.67
C ARG A 59 -15.31 27.88 2.67
N LYS A 60 -14.77 29.05 2.27
CA LYS A 60 -15.49 29.98 1.36
C LYS A 60 -15.78 29.38 -0.02
N ASN A 61 -15.04 28.35 -0.45
CA ASN A 61 -15.04 27.85 -1.84
C ASN A 61 -15.02 26.31 -2.00
N TYR A 62 -15.40 25.51 -1.00
CA TYR A 62 -15.32 24.04 -1.10
C TYR A 62 -16.49 23.34 -0.38
N GLU A 63 -17.09 22.38 -1.07
CA GLU A 63 -17.85 21.29 -0.44
C GLU A 63 -16.83 20.27 0.07
N SER A 64 -16.57 20.27 1.38
CA SER A 64 -15.85 19.18 2.03
C SER A 64 -16.78 17.96 2.17
N VAL A 65 -16.24 16.75 2.09
CA VAL A 65 -17.02 15.51 2.32
C VAL A 65 -17.61 15.46 3.74
N ILE A 66 -17.10 16.31 4.66
CA ILE A 66 -17.55 16.41 6.06
C ILE A 66 -18.59 17.54 6.25
N THR A 67 -18.67 18.50 5.31
CA THR A 67 -19.62 19.62 5.37
C THR A 67 -20.93 19.25 4.69
N SER A 68 -22.04 19.38 5.41
CA SER A 68 -23.38 19.38 4.80
C SER A 68 -23.97 20.79 4.85
N THR A 69 -24.73 21.15 3.82
CA THR A 69 -25.52 22.37 3.77
C THR A 69 -26.68 22.35 4.78
N TYR A 70 -27.03 21.18 5.31
CA TYR A 70 -28.14 20.97 6.24
C TYR A 70 -27.67 20.51 7.62
N ASP A 71 -28.18 21.15 8.67
CA ASP A 71 -27.98 20.70 10.05
C ASP A 71 -28.80 19.45 10.34
N ASN A 72 -28.18 18.51 11.06
CA ASN A 72 -28.78 17.25 11.52
C ASN A 72 -29.21 16.31 10.39
N GLU A 73 -28.60 16.46 9.20
CA GLU A 73 -28.80 15.51 8.11
C GLU A 73 -28.16 14.17 8.49
N ILE A 74 -28.92 13.08 8.27
CA ILE A 74 -28.41 11.72 8.37
C ILE A 74 -28.26 11.18 6.95
N THR A 75 -27.03 10.88 6.55
CA THR A 75 -26.73 10.26 5.25
C THR A 75 -26.17 8.85 5.43
N ARG A 76 -26.37 8.01 4.43
CA ARG A 76 -25.90 6.61 4.44
C ARG A 76 -24.64 6.48 3.60
N GLY A 77 -23.52 6.19 4.24
CA GLY A 77 -22.26 5.81 3.59
C GLY A 77 -22.15 4.30 3.38
N PRO A 78 -21.10 3.83 2.68
CA PRO A 78 -20.88 2.40 2.42
C PRO A 78 -20.60 1.59 3.70
N HIS A 79 -20.14 2.25 4.76
CA HIS A 79 -19.77 1.60 6.03
C HIS A 79 -20.37 2.27 7.27
N TYR A 80 -20.75 3.55 7.19
CA TYR A 80 -21.24 4.34 8.31
C TYR A 80 -22.50 5.12 7.98
N TRP A 81 -23.34 5.32 8.98
CA TRP A 81 -24.32 6.39 9.02
C TRP A 81 -23.62 7.68 9.44
N HIS A 82 -23.79 8.73 8.67
CA HIS A 82 -23.16 10.02 8.88
C HIS A 82 -24.20 10.99 9.43
N ILE A 83 -23.88 11.66 10.54
CA ILE A 83 -24.78 12.60 11.20
C ILE A 83 -24.10 13.96 11.21
N HIS A 84 -24.63 14.93 10.49
CA HIS A 84 -23.97 16.23 10.33
C HIS A 84 -24.49 17.26 11.34
N HIS A 85 -23.59 18.03 11.93
CA HIS A 85 -23.93 19.14 12.81
C HIS A 85 -23.00 20.33 12.52
N ASN A 86 -23.56 21.47 12.08
CA ASN A 86 -22.78 22.70 12.00
C ASN A 86 -22.84 23.43 13.35
N PHE A 87 -21.67 23.77 13.88
CA PHE A 87 -21.52 24.44 15.16
C PHE A 87 -21.90 25.92 15.02
N HIS A 88 -22.93 26.32 15.77
CA HIS A 88 -23.43 27.69 15.80
C HIS A 88 -23.04 28.42 17.09
N SER A 89 -23.26 27.79 18.24
CA SER A 89 -22.91 28.34 19.56
C SER A 89 -22.71 27.23 20.58
N LYS A 90 -21.98 27.53 21.66
CA LYS A 90 -21.82 26.63 22.80
C LYS A 90 -23.14 26.07 23.35
N GLN A 91 -24.20 26.88 23.42
CA GLN A 91 -25.49 26.46 23.99
C GLN A 91 -26.21 25.44 23.09
N VAL A 92 -26.23 25.72 21.78
CA VAL A 92 -26.85 24.82 20.78
C VAL A 92 -26.09 23.50 20.74
N PHE A 93 -24.75 23.56 20.73
CA PHE A 93 -23.92 22.37 20.74
C PHE A 93 -24.10 21.55 22.02
N ALA A 94 -24.16 22.18 23.20
CA ALA A 94 -24.40 21.48 24.46
C ALA A 94 -25.74 20.73 24.47
N GLN A 95 -26.80 21.37 23.96
CA GLN A 95 -28.10 20.72 23.82
C GLN A 95 -28.06 19.57 22.80
N TRP A 96 -27.32 19.73 21.71
CA TRP A 96 -27.11 18.69 20.72
C TRP A 96 -26.36 17.49 21.33
N VAL A 97 -25.21 17.69 21.98
CA VAL A 97 -24.46 16.62 22.65
C VAL A 97 -25.32 15.92 23.71
N LYS A 98 -26.13 16.67 24.48
CA LYS A 98 -27.07 16.08 25.45
C LYS A 98 -28.08 15.14 24.80
N ASN A 99 -28.56 15.49 23.61
CA ASN A 99 -29.48 14.66 22.83
C ASN A 99 -28.79 13.47 22.13
N HIS A 100 -27.47 13.56 21.93
CA HIS A 100 -26.66 12.60 21.18
C HIS A 100 -25.55 11.97 22.04
N ASN A 101 -25.74 11.90 23.36
CA ASN A 101 -24.70 11.55 24.32
C ASN A 101 -24.12 10.13 24.15
N ASN A 102 -24.90 9.25 23.53
CA ASN A 102 -24.53 7.86 23.28
C ASN A 102 -23.55 7.71 22.10
N LEU A 103 -23.41 8.70 21.21
CA LEU A 103 -22.49 8.63 20.09
C LEU A 103 -21.04 8.59 20.58
N ASN A 104 -20.21 7.73 19.99
CA ASN A 104 -18.82 7.52 20.43
C ASN A 104 -17.78 7.99 19.43
N ASN A 105 -18.12 8.10 18.15
CA ASN A 105 -17.18 8.42 17.09
C ASN A 105 -17.55 9.77 16.47
N TYR A 106 -16.59 10.70 16.49
CA TYR A 106 -16.76 12.05 15.95
C TYR A 106 -15.66 12.35 14.94
N ALA A 107 -16.04 12.89 13.79
CA ALA A 107 -15.16 13.62 12.89
C ALA A 107 -15.45 15.12 13.08
N ILE A 108 -14.47 15.88 13.53
CA ILE A 108 -14.63 17.30 13.84
C ILE A 108 -13.78 18.07 12.84
N GLN A 109 -14.40 18.90 12.01
CA GLN A 109 -13.69 19.80 11.09
C GLN A 109 -13.77 21.23 11.61
N ILE A 110 -12.62 21.89 11.72
CA ILE A 110 -12.52 23.22 12.29
C ILE A 110 -11.74 24.12 11.33
N PHE A 111 -12.34 25.25 11.00
CA PHE A 111 -11.68 26.36 10.31
C PHE A 111 -11.30 27.38 11.37
N ILE A 112 -10.05 27.33 11.80
CA ILE A 112 -9.59 27.93 13.05
C ILE A 112 -9.76 29.45 13.05
N ASP A 113 -9.60 30.09 11.90
CA ASP A 113 -9.68 31.55 11.77
C ASP A 113 -11.12 32.10 11.83
N GLN A 114 -12.12 31.23 11.87
CA GLN A 114 -13.52 31.64 11.81
C GLN A 114 -14.20 31.71 13.18
N TYR A 115 -13.59 31.17 14.24
CA TYR A 115 -14.23 31.06 15.55
C TYR A 115 -13.32 31.54 16.70
N PRO A 116 -13.88 32.22 17.71
CA PRO A 116 -13.17 32.49 18.94
C PRO A 116 -12.84 31.16 19.65
N ALA A 117 -11.60 30.98 20.06
CA ALA A 117 -11.17 29.77 20.78
C ALA A 117 -11.99 29.50 22.07
N GLU A 118 -12.59 30.53 22.68
CA GLU A 118 -13.46 30.41 23.85
C GLU A 118 -14.75 29.64 23.58
N GLU A 119 -15.32 29.78 22.37
CA GLU A 119 -16.52 29.02 21.94
C GLU A 119 -16.18 27.53 21.74
N LEU A 120 -14.95 27.22 21.31
CA LEU A 120 -14.49 25.86 21.08
C LEU A 120 -14.38 25.04 22.37
N ASN A 121 -14.29 25.67 23.54
CA ASN A 121 -14.33 24.96 24.84
C ASN A 121 -15.61 24.13 25.05
N ALA A 122 -16.66 24.36 24.26
CA ALA A 122 -17.84 23.50 24.23
C ALA A 122 -17.52 22.05 23.82
N LEU A 123 -16.43 21.83 23.07
CA LEU A 123 -16.00 20.50 22.63
C LEU A 123 -15.51 19.60 23.77
N ARG A 124 -15.20 20.18 24.95
CA ARG A 124 -14.96 19.41 26.20
C ARG A 124 -16.15 18.53 26.59
N LEU A 125 -17.34 18.79 26.08
CA LEU A 125 -18.50 17.92 26.33
C LEU A 125 -18.34 16.53 25.68
N LEU A 126 -17.40 16.36 24.75
CA LEU A 126 -17.08 15.10 24.08
C LEU A 126 -16.04 14.27 24.84
N GLN A 127 -16.15 14.17 26.17
CA GLN A 127 -15.27 13.33 26.99
C GLN A 127 -15.53 11.83 26.77
N HIS A 128 -14.46 11.04 26.86
CA HIS A 128 -14.46 9.59 26.67
C HIS A 128 -14.97 9.15 25.29
N LYS A 129 -14.63 9.91 24.25
CA LYS A 129 -15.01 9.69 22.85
C LYS A 129 -13.79 9.38 21.98
N ASN A 130 -14.05 8.81 20.80
CA ASN A 130 -13.08 8.67 19.72
C ASN A 130 -13.21 9.87 18.79
N LEU A 131 -12.20 10.73 18.76
CA LEU A 131 -12.24 11.98 18.02
C LEU A 131 -11.25 11.91 16.85
N LYS A 132 -11.72 12.20 15.64
CA LYS A 132 -10.89 12.52 14.49
C LYS A 132 -11.04 13.99 14.16
N ILE A 133 -10.01 14.78 14.42
CA ILE A 133 -10.05 16.24 14.32
C ILE A 133 -9.30 16.67 13.07
N TYR A 134 -9.95 17.43 12.21
CA TYR A 134 -9.40 18.10 11.05
C TYR A 134 -9.28 19.58 11.36
N LEU A 135 -8.05 20.02 11.60
CA LEU A 135 -7.70 21.42 11.82
C LEU A 135 -7.30 22.00 10.47
N ASN A 136 -8.12 22.90 9.92
CA ASN A 136 -7.85 23.57 8.66
C ASN A 136 -7.45 25.00 8.96
N TRP A 137 -6.30 25.39 8.44
CA TRP A 137 -5.79 26.73 8.52
C TRP A 137 -5.62 27.29 7.11
N GLU A 138 -6.35 28.36 6.81
CA GLU A 138 -6.49 28.91 5.44
C GLU A 138 -6.06 30.38 5.33
N ASP A 139 -5.79 31.08 6.43
CA ASP A 139 -5.74 32.56 6.40
C ASP A 139 -4.39 33.16 5.95
N ASP A 140 -4.49 34.30 5.26
CA ASP A 140 -3.50 35.01 4.41
C ASP A 140 -2.75 36.16 5.12
N ASP A 141 -2.95 36.36 6.42
CA ASP A 141 -2.41 37.52 7.17
C ASP A 141 -0.99 37.30 7.71
N LEU A 142 -0.16 38.35 7.70
CA LEU A 142 1.28 38.40 8.05
C LEU A 142 1.72 38.01 9.50
N ASN A 143 0.97 37.20 10.27
CA ASN A 143 1.37 36.73 11.62
C ASN A 143 0.86 35.31 11.96
N THR A 144 0.75 34.47 10.93
CA THR A 144 0.03 33.18 10.98
C THR A 144 0.65 32.18 11.94
N VAL A 145 1.98 32.00 11.87
CA VAL A 145 2.70 31.00 12.66
C VAL A 145 2.73 31.37 14.14
N GLN A 146 2.96 32.65 14.46
CA GLN A 146 2.93 33.14 15.85
C GLN A 146 1.56 32.91 16.50
N LYS A 147 0.46 33.25 15.82
CA LYS A 147 -0.91 33.01 16.31
C LYS A 147 -1.17 31.52 16.49
N PHE A 148 -0.72 30.68 15.56
CA PHE A 148 -0.84 29.23 15.68
C PHE A 148 -0.12 28.70 16.93
N ASN A 149 1.18 29.00 17.07
CA ASN A 149 2.03 28.51 18.16
C ASN A 149 1.61 29.05 19.54
N THR A 150 1.17 30.30 19.64
CA THR A 150 0.91 30.94 20.94
C THR A 150 -0.54 30.88 21.39
N VAL A 151 -1.49 30.79 20.45
CA VAL A 151 -2.92 30.85 20.78
C VAL A 151 -3.62 29.53 20.47
N VAL A 152 -3.38 28.96 19.29
CA VAL A 152 -4.23 27.87 18.79
C VAL A 152 -3.73 26.52 19.27
N TRP A 153 -2.46 26.19 19.01
CA TRP A 153 -1.89 24.90 19.39
C TRP A 153 -1.91 24.65 20.91
N PRO A 154 -1.51 25.60 21.78
CA PRO A 154 -1.53 25.39 23.23
C PRO A 154 -2.94 25.13 23.76
N ARG A 155 -3.96 25.71 23.13
CA ARG A 155 -5.37 25.53 23.51
C ARG A 155 -5.97 24.21 23.04
N LEU A 156 -5.28 23.39 22.25
CA LEU A 156 -5.84 22.09 21.83
C LEU A 156 -6.10 21.15 23.01
N THR A 157 -5.18 21.14 23.99
CA THR A 157 -5.36 20.40 25.24
C THR A 157 -6.54 20.94 26.04
N GLU A 158 -6.73 22.26 26.04
CA GLU A 158 -7.88 22.91 26.63
C GLU A 158 -9.17 22.55 25.90
N ILE A 159 -9.18 22.39 24.58
CA ILE A 159 -10.41 22.22 23.81
C ILE A 159 -10.90 20.76 23.82
N PHE A 160 -9.98 19.77 23.70
CA PHE A 160 -10.35 18.39 23.33
C PHE A 160 -10.18 17.31 24.40
N ASP A 161 -9.76 17.65 25.63
CA ASP A 161 -9.47 16.66 26.68
C ASP A 161 -8.70 15.45 26.13
N LEU A 162 -7.48 15.71 25.67
CA LEU A 162 -6.64 14.70 25.00
C LEU A 162 -6.33 13.49 25.89
N VAL A 163 -6.42 13.65 27.22
CA VAL A 163 -6.15 12.59 28.20
C VAL A 163 -7.28 11.56 28.20
N ASN A 164 -8.52 12.01 28.21
CA ASN A 164 -9.68 11.13 28.34
C ASN A 164 -10.23 10.64 26.99
N ASN A 165 -9.75 11.22 25.88
CA ASN A 165 -10.20 10.91 24.53
C ASN A 165 -9.13 10.19 23.72
N ARG A 166 -9.57 9.37 22.76
CA ARG A 166 -8.68 8.85 21.72
C ARG A 166 -8.70 9.80 20.56
N VAL A 167 -7.66 10.63 20.45
CA VAL A 167 -7.61 11.73 19.48
C VAL A 167 -6.68 11.41 18.31
N LYS A 168 -7.26 11.44 17.11
CA LYS A 168 -6.55 11.42 15.84
C LYS A 168 -6.63 12.79 15.22
N MET A 169 -5.50 13.42 14.95
CA MET A 169 -5.46 14.78 14.42
C MET A 169 -4.92 14.80 13.00
N VAL A 170 -5.59 15.56 12.13
CA VAL A 170 -5.13 15.94 10.80
C VAL A 170 -5.04 17.45 10.78
N LEU A 171 -3.85 18.00 10.57
CA LEU A 171 -3.61 19.41 10.37
C LEU A 171 -3.41 19.67 8.88
N GLU A 172 -4.30 20.45 8.28
CA GLU A 172 -4.17 20.95 6.91
C GLU A 172 -3.74 22.43 6.99
N TYR A 173 -2.50 22.69 6.55
CA TYR A 173 -1.89 24.01 6.60
C TYR A 173 -1.67 24.53 5.18
N GLU A 174 -2.44 25.54 4.80
CA GLU A 174 -2.47 26.11 3.45
C GLU A 174 -1.79 27.48 3.35
N ASN A 175 -0.71 27.69 4.10
CA ASN A 175 0.10 28.92 3.96
C ASN A 175 1.60 28.63 4.05
N VAL A 176 2.41 29.62 3.71
CA VAL A 176 3.86 29.65 3.93
C VAL A 176 4.14 29.63 5.43
N VAL A 177 5.13 28.85 5.83
CA VAL A 177 5.66 28.85 7.19
C VAL A 177 6.98 29.62 7.16
N ASP A 178 6.94 30.84 7.70
CA ASP A 178 8.04 31.80 7.74
C ASP A 178 8.74 31.87 9.12
N GLU A 179 8.19 31.17 10.12
CA GLU A 179 8.77 31.01 11.46
C GLU A 179 8.81 29.53 11.87
N SER A 180 9.68 29.19 12.83
CA SER A 180 9.73 27.83 13.39
C SER A 180 8.41 27.46 14.08
N MET A 181 7.96 26.22 13.90
CA MET A 181 6.72 25.70 14.47
C MET A 181 6.99 24.49 15.36
N THR A 182 6.34 24.41 16.52
CA THR A 182 6.50 23.30 17.45
C THR A 182 5.17 22.58 17.65
N PHE A 183 5.11 21.30 17.31
CA PHE A 183 3.99 20.42 17.56
C PHE A 183 4.28 19.55 18.79
N ASP A 184 3.63 19.85 19.91
CA ASP A 184 3.54 18.94 21.05
C ASP A 184 2.42 17.91 20.84
N LEU A 185 2.79 16.65 20.65
CA LEU A 185 1.88 15.53 20.38
C LEU A 185 1.47 14.76 21.64
N THR A 186 1.74 15.30 22.83
CA THR A 186 1.38 14.67 24.10
C THR A 186 -0.11 14.33 24.17
N ASN A 187 -0.43 13.09 24.59
CA ASN A 187 -1.78 12.51 24.65
C ASN A 187 -2.51 12.36 23.30
N LEU A 188 -1.87 12.59 22.15
CA LEU A 188 -2.45 12.24 20.86
C LEU A 188 -2.21 10.77 20.53
N GLN A 189 -3.16 10.13 19.84
CA GLN A 189 -3.00 8.77 19.33
C GLN A 189 -2.36 8.77 17.93
N SER A 190 -2.77 9.69 17.07
CA SER A 190 -2.18 9.84 15.74
C SER A 190 -2.13 11.30 15.30
N PHE A 191 -1.10 11.65 14.55
CA PHE A 191 -0.93 12.98 13.97
C PHE A 191 -0.61 12.86 12.48
N GLU A 192 -1.38 13.56 11.66
CA GLU A 192 -1.10 13.75 10.24
C GLU A 192 -0.98 15.25 9.96
N TRP A 193 0.12 15.66 9.35
CA TRP A 193 0.30 17.01 8.86
C TRP A 193 0.33 17.02 7.35
N ARG A 194 -0.55 17.83 6.76
CA ARG A 194 -0.65 18.09 5.32
C ARG A 194 -0.32 19.55 5.10
N TYR A 195 0.69 19.81 4.28
CA TYR A 195 1.06 21.17 3.93
C TYR A 195 1.31 21.28 2.43
N TYR A 196 1.00 22.45 1.88
CA TYR A 196 0.94 22.66 0.43
C TYR A 196 1.94 23.72 -0.07
N TYR A 197 2.39 24.62 0.80
CA TYR A 197 3.28 25.73 0.46
C TYR A 197 4.70 25.54 1.00
N SER A 198 5.59 26.47 0.66
CA SER A 198 6.99 26.45 1.09
C SER A 198 7.11 26.65 2.60
N ILE A 199 8.10 25.98 3.19
CA ILE A 199 8.45 26.10 4.60
C ILE A 199 9.91 26.54 4.66
N GLY A 200 10.15 27.75 5.14
CA GLY A 200 11.49 28.34 5.22
C GLY A 200 12.23 27.98 6.51
N GLU A 201 11.55 27.38 7.47
CA GLU A 201 12.01 27.25 8.86
C GLU A 201 11.89 25.81 9.39
N THR A 202 12.51 25.58 10.56
CA THR A 202 12.51 24.26 11.19
C THR A 202 11.21 23.95 11.91
N ILE A 203 10.70 22.74 11.69
CA ILE A 203 9.52 22.21 12.34
C ILE A 203 9.96 21.23 13.42
N GLU A 204 9.59 21.51 14.66
CA GLU A 204 9.89 20.64 15.79
C GLU A 204 8.67 19.81 16.18
N ILE A 205 8.82 18.48 16.21
CA ILE A 205 7.80 17.55 16.68
C ILE A 205 8.26 16.97 18.01
N THR A 206 7.48 17.19 19.06
CA THR A 206 7.79 16.81 20.44
C THR A 206 6.67 15.94 21.03
N SER A 207 6.98 15.24 22.11
CA SER A 207 6.00 14.49 22.90
C SER A 207 6.51 14.34 24.33
N SER A 208 5.60 14.10 25.27
CA SER A 208 5.93 13.90 26.68
C SER A 208 6.95 12.78 26.89
N THR A 209 7.85 13.00 27.85
CA THR A 209 8.80 12.00 28.32
C THR A 209 8.15 10.96 29.24
N ASP A 210 6.94 11.26 29.77
CA ASP A 210 6.14 10.33 30.56
C ASP A 210 5.47 9.29 29.63
N PRO A 211 5.82 7.99 29.74
CA PRO A 211 5.24 6.94 28.91
C PRO A 211 3.72 6.81 29.04
N THR A 212 3.12 7.25 30.15
CA THR A 212 1.67 7.21 30.37
C THR A 212 0.91 8.26 29.57
N GLN A 213 1.59 9.36 29.21
CA GLN A 213 1.05 10.47 28.42
C GLN A 213 1.49 10.40 26.95
N ASN A 214 2.55 9.66 26.66
CA ASN A 214 3.04 9.45 25.30
C ASN A 214 2.23 8.35 24.59
N THR A 215 1.03 8.70 24.14
CA THR A 215 0.10 7.75 23.48
C THR A 215 0.24 7.68 21.96
N ILE A 216 1.20 8.41 21.38
CA ILE A 216 1.33 8.57 19.93
C ILE A 216 1.77 7.27 19.27
N GLU A 217 0.91 6.72 18.42
CA GLU A 217 1.13 5.47 17.69
C GLU A 217 1.48 5.73 16.22
N GLN A 218 1.04 6.86 15.65
CA GLN A 218 1.23 7.14 14.22
C GLN A 218 1.57 8.62 13.98
N ILE A 219 2.63 8.85 13.20
CA ILE A 219 2.98 10.18 12.70
C ILE A 219 3.08 10.12 11.17
N SER A 220 2.37 11.02 10.51
CA SER A 220 2.40 11.17 9.05
C SER A 220 2.66 12.63 8.68
N ILE A 221 3.66 12.88 7.84
CA ILE A 221 3.94 14.19 7.25
C ILE A 221 3.75 14.03 5.74
N ASN A 222 2.88 14.81 5.13
CA ASN A 222 2.56 14.73 3.71
C ASN A 222 2.68 16.10 3.05
N SER A 223 3.42 16.15 1.94
CA SER A 223 3.50 17.32 1.09
C SER A 223 3.35 16.97 -0.37
N SER A 224 2.61 17.81 -1.09
CA SER A 224 2.68 17.84 -2.55
C SER A 224 3.87 18.65 -3.08
N ASN A 225 4.52 19.44 -2.22
CA ASN A 225 5.59 20.34 -2.61
C ASN A 225 6.93 19.59 -2.78
N SER A 226 7.77 20.10 -3.67
CA SER A 226 9.15 19.64 -3.88
C SER A 226 10.18 20.36 -3.02
N ILE A 227 9.77 21.39 -2.27
CA ILE A 227 10.66 22.16 -1.40
C ILE A 227 11.02 21.33 -0.16
N PRO A 228 12.32 21.12 0.13
CA PRO A 228 12.77 20.39 1.31
C PRO A 228 12.24 20.98 2.61
N LEU A 229 11.97 20.11 3.57
CA LEU A 229 11.44 20.40 4.89
C LEU A 229 12.51 20.13 5.94
N SER A 230 12.81 21.13 6.77
CA SER A 230 13.58 20.90 8.00
C SER A 230 12.64 20.39 9.10
N VAL A 231 12.75 19.12 9.45
CA VAL A 231 12.02 18.52 10.58
C VAL A 231 12.99 18.04 11.64
N LYS A 232 12.73 18.43 12.89
CA LYS A 232 13.40 17.92 14.07
C LYS A 232 12.39 17.17 14.93
N PHE A 233 12.68 15.92 15.23
CA PHE A 233 11.93 15.16 16.22
C PHE A 233 12.67 15.20 17.55
N THR A 234 11.99 15.63 18.61
CA THR A 234 12.56 15.66 19.96
C THR A 234 12.04 14.43 20.73
N PRO A 235 12.87 13.38 20.90
CA PRO A 235 12.47 12.13 21.54
C PRO A 235 12.07 12.31 23.02
N PRO A 236 11.34 11.34 23.62
CA PRO A 236 11.11 9.97 23.15
C PRO A 236 9.77 9.71 22.45
N PHE A 237 9.72 8.67 21.60
CA PHE A 237 8.50 8.16 20.95
C PHE A 237 8.36 6.63 21.16
N PRO A 238 8.24 6.17 22.41
CA PRO A 238 8.33 4.75 22.75
C PRO A 238 7.17 3.92 22.20
N ASN A 239 6.02 4.56 21.96
CA ASN A 239 4.79 3.91 21.50
C ASN A 239 4.53 4.04 19.99
N LEU A 240 5.44 4.69 19.25
CA LEU A 240 5.27 4.89 17.82
C LEU A 240 5.34 3.56 17.06
N ILE A 241 4.28 3.26 16.32
CA ILE A 241 4.10 2.05 15.50
C ILE A 241 4.32 2.36 14.02
N GLU A 242 3.92 3.55 13.56
CA GLU A 242 4.05 3.98 12.16
C GLU A 242 4.64 5.38 12.07
N LEU A 243 5.71 5.52 11.28
CA LEU A 243 6.27 6.79 10.86
C LEU A 243 6.21 6.88 9.34
N LYS A 244 5.56 7.93 8.84
CA LYS A 244 5.38 8.17 7.42
C LYS A 244 5.78 9.59 7.07
N ILE A 245 6.74 9.75 6.17
CA ILE A 245 7.20 11.05 5.68
C ILE A 245 7.14 11.01 4.17
N LYS A 246 6.20 11.77 3.60
CA LYS A 246 5.98 11.94 2.16
C LYS A 246 6.31 13.37 1.74
N ALA A 247 7.55 13.78 1.98
CA ALA A 247 8.05 15.11 1.71
C ALA A 247 9.58 15.10 1.72
N PRO A 248 10.25 15.87 0.84
CA PRO A 248 11.70 16.01 0.84
C PRO A 248 12.18 16.58 2.17
N LEU A 249 13.20 15.98 2.77
CA LEU A 249 13.81 16.47 3.99
C LEU A 249 15.09 17.24 3.67
N GLU A 250 15.28 18.39 4.30
CA GLU A 250 16.51 19.18 4.16
C GLU A 250 17.71 18.49 4.84
N HIS A 251 17.47 17.91 6.03
CA HIS A 251 18.48 17.24 6.84
C HIS A 251 18.01 15.86 7.27
N PRO A 252 17.86 14.90 6.34
CA PRO A 252 17.21 13.62 6.62
C PRO A 252 17.89 12.83 7.75
N ASN A 253 19.22 12.89 7.86
CA ASN A 253 19.93 12.21 8.95
C ASN A 253 19.61 12.80 10.33
N GLN A 254 19.40 14.11 10.43
CA GLN A 254 19.00 14.74 11.70
C GLN A 254 17.57 14.34 12.06
N SER A 255 16.65 14.40 11.09
CA SER A 255 15.25 14.02 11.29
C SER A 255 15.10 12.54 11.68
N LEU A 256 15.90 11.64 11.09
CA LEU A 256 15.78 10.20 11.31
C LEU A 256 16.49 9.68 12.57
N GLN A 257 17.23 10.52 13.31
CA GLN A 257 17.79 10.13 14.62
C GLN A 257 16.71 9.66 15.62
N VAL A 258 15.47 10.10 15.43
CA VAL A 258 14.32 9.65 16.23
C VAL A 258 14.15 8.13 16.23
N LEU A 259 14.58 7.44 15.17
CA LEU A 259 14.44 5.98 15.04
C LEU A 259 15.15 5.22 16.16
N HIS A 260 16.20 5.79 16.78
CA HIS A 260 16.86 5.23 17.96
C HIS A 260 15.95 5.12 19.19
N HIS A 261 14.84 5.86 19.21
CA HIS A 261 13.88 5.93 20.31
C HIS A 261 12.52 5.27 19.98
N CYS A 262 12.34 4.75 18.77
CA CYS A 262 11.08 4.17 18.29
C CYS A 262 11.09 2.63 18.42
N LEU A 263 11.15 2.12 19.64
CA LEU A 263 11.34 0.68 19.91
C LEU A 263 10.19 -0.21 19.39
N ARG A 264 8.98 0.35 19.24
CA ARG A 264 7.78 -0.37 18.79
C ARG A 264 7.45 -0.16 17.31
N LEU A 265 8.32 0.51 16.56
CA LEU A 265 8.07 0.85 15.16
C LEU A 265 7.91 -0.40 14.30
N GLN A 266 6.76 -0.52 13.64
CA GLN A 266 6.42 -1.64 12.74
C GLN A 266 6.42 -1.20 11.27
N LYS A 267 6.18 0.08 10.99
CA LYS A 267 6.13 0.60 9.63
C LYS A 267 6.88 1.92 9.51
N LEU A 268 7.82 1.96 8.58
CA LEU A 268 8.56 3.14 8.18
C LEU A 268 8.33 3.38 6.70
N CYS A 269 7.73 4.51 6.35
CA CYS A 269 7.49 4.93 4.98
C CYS A 269 8.16 6.28 4.75
N LEU A 270 9.17 6.29 3.89
CA LEU A 270 9.86 7.48 3.43
C LEU A 270 9.61 7.59 1.94
N GLU A 271 8.82 8.56 1.50
CA GLU A 271 8.51 8.78 0.09
C GLU A 271 8.98 10.17 -0.33
N ARG A 272 9.90 10.24 -1.30
CA ARG A 272 10.54 11.50 -1.71
C ARG A 272 11.18 12.24 -0.54
N ALA A 273 11.62 11.53 0.49
CA ALA A 273 12.06 12.11 1.75
C ALA A 273 13.57 12.02 1.98
N TYR A 274 14.22 11.05 1.34
CA TYR A 274 15.64 10.78 1.51
C TYR A 274 16.40 10.96 0.20
N HIS A 275 17.41 11.83 0.24
CA HIS A 275 18.36 12.04 -0.84
C HIS A 275 19.77 11.73 -0.32
N GLY A 276 20.35 10.60 -0.75
CA GLY A 276 21.65 10.13 -0.26
C GLY A 276 21.79 8.63 -0.38
N THR A 277 22.96 8.06 -0.09
CA THR A 277 23.17 6.60 -0.27
C THR A 277 22.42 5.76 0.77
N ILE A 278 22.19 4.48 0.46
CA ILE A 278 21.56 3.55 1.41
C ILE A 278 22.38 3.42 2.69
N GLN A 279 23.72 3.48 2.60
CA GLN A 279 24.60 3.42 3.75
C GLN A 279 24.38 4.61 4.68
N ASN A 280 24.20 5.82 4.13
CA ASN A 280 23.89 7.00 4.93
C ASN A 280 22.54 6.87 5.62
N PHE A 281 21.54 6.29 4.95
CA PHE A 281 20.23 6.02 5.56
C PHE A 281 20.40 5.05 6.73
N LEU A 282 21.14 3.96 6.53
CA LEU A 282 21.37 2.92 7.53
C LEU A 282 22.15 3.41 8.77
N CYS A 283 22.93 4.49 8.66
CA CYS A 283 23.58 5.14 9.81
C CYS A 283 22.58 5.73 10.83
N ASN A 284 21.33 5.97 10.43
CA ASN A 284 20.26 6.44 11.31
C ASN A 284 19.52 5.29 12.01
N ILE A 285 19.87 4.05 11.67
CA ILE A 285 19.30 2.87 12.29
C ILE A 285 20.12 2.55 13.54
N PRO A 286 19.48 2.29 14.70
CA PRO A 286 20.20 1.87 15.89
C PRO A 286 21.09 0.65 15.63
N SER A 287 22.21 0.53 16.35
CA SER A 287 23.17 -0.58 16.15
C SER A 287 22.55 -1.95 16.40
N GLN A 288 21.56 -2.03 17.29
CA GLN A 288 20.74 -3.20 17.51
C GLN A 288 19.66 -3.43 16.44
N GLY A 289 19.51 -2.57 15.43
CA GLY A 289 18.47 -2.65 14.41
C GLY A 289 17.08 -2.25 14.89
N LEU A 290 16.14 -2.11 13.96
CA LEU A 290 14.71 -1.91 14.25
C LEU A 290 14.02 -3.28 14.34
N GLN A 291 14.05 -3.86 15.55
CA GLN A 291 13.65 -5.24 15.82
C GLN A 291 12.20 -5.57 15.47
N ASN A 292 11.30 -4.59 15.52
CA ASN A 292 9.87 -4.77 15.28
C ASN A 292 9.42 -4.32 13.87
N LEU A 293 10.33 -3.80 13.05
CA LEU A 293 9.97 -3.24 11.75
C LEU A 293 9.54 -4.36 10.80
N LYS A 294 8.28 -4.32 10.38
CA LYS A 294 7.67 -5.26 9.44
C LYS A 294 7.63 -4.73 8.02
N THR A 295 7.48 -3.42 7.86
CA THR A 295 7.39 -2.76 6.55
C THR A 295 8.35 -1.61 6.45
N LEU A 296 9.22 -1.67 5.45
CA LEU A 296 10.12 -0.60 5.05
C LEU A 296 9.77 -0.19 3.62
N ASP A 297 9.23 1.02 3.49
CA ASP A 297 8.87 1.62 2.23
C ASP A 297 9.78 2.82 1.97
N LEU A 298 10.60 2.69 0.93
CA LEU A 298 11.57 3.68 0.47
C LEU A 298 11.25 4.11 -0.98
N ILE A 299 9.99 4.06 -1.39
CA ILE A 299 9.55 4.45 -2.74
C ILE A 299 9.87 5.93 -3.03
N SER A 300 10.19 6.24 -4.28
CA SER A 300 10.45 7.59 -4.79
C SER A 300 11.56 8.34 -4.04
N ASN A 301 12.55 7.64 -3.50
CA ASN A 301 13.76 8.26 -2.95
C ASN A 301 14.93 8.15 -3.94
N TYR A 302 15.95 8.98 -3.72
CA TYR A 302 17.20 8.92 -4.47
C TYR A 302 18.29 8.26 -3.62
N ILE A 303 18.34 6.92 -3.69
CA ILE A 303 19.23 6.12 -2.82
C ILE A 303 20.49 5.59 -3.53
N GLY A 304 20.53 5.66 -4.87
CA GLY A 304 21.63 5.10 -5.67
C GLY A 304 21.82 3.60 -5.44
N ASP A 305 22.91 3.04 -5.95
CA ASP A 305 23.16 1.58 -5.87
C ASP A 305 23.11 1.03 -4.44
N ILE A 306 22.53 -0.16 -4.31
CA ILE A 306 22.47 -0.91 -3.05
C ILE A 306 23.38 -2.12 -3.20
N ARG A 307 24.55 -2.05 -2.57
CA ARG A 307 25.58 -3.08 -2.62
C ARG A 307 26.11 -3.41 -1.23
N ASN A 308 26.40 -4.69 -1.00
CA ASN A 308 27.03 -5.18 0.24
C ASN A 308 26.26 -4.78 1.51
N ILE A 309 24.92 -4.87 1.47
CA ILE A 309 24.05 -4.52 2.59
C ILE A 309 23.49 -5.78 3.23
N ASN A 310 23.56 -5.84 4.56
CA ASN A 310 22.89 -6.85 5.36
C ASN A 310 21.60 -6.29 5.98
N PHE A 311 20.50 -6.29 5.21
CA PHE A 311 19.20 -5.86 5.72
C PHE A 311 18.72 -6.71 6.89
N ALA A 312 19.12 -7.99 6.98
CA ALA A 312 18.75 -8.84 8.12
C ALA A 312 19.33 -8.35 9.46
N GLN A 313 20.49 -7.68 9.44
CA GLN A 313 21.08 -7.08 10.64
C GLN A 313 20.29 -5.84 11.09
N TYR A 314 19.90 -4.98 10.15
CA TYR A 314 19.20 -3.73 10.46
C TYR A 314 17.70 -3.94 10.73
N PHE A 315 17.08 -4.93 10.07
CA PHE A 315 15.64 -5.16 10.09
C PHE A 315 15.33 -6.66 10.18
N PRO A 316 15.61 -7.32 11.32
CA PRO A 316 15.54 -8.79 11.43
C PRO A 316 14.11 -9.37 11.28
N SER A 317 13.08 -8.56 11.55
CA SER A 317 11.66 -8.96 11.47
C SER A 317 10.95 -8.42 10.21
N LEU A 318 11.69 -7.92 9.22
CA LEU A 318 11.10 -7.30 8.04
C LEU A 318 10.31 -8.32 7.22
N GLU A 319 9.06 -8.00 6.90
CA GLU A 319 8.17 -8.81 6.07
C GLU A 319 8.03 -8.20 4.66
N ASN A 320 8.08 -6.87 4.55
CA ASN A 320 7.91 -6.14 3.29
C ASN A 320 9.01 -5.10 3.10
N LEU A 321 9.71 -5.20 1.98
CA LEU A 321 10.70 -4.22 1.53
C LEU A 321 10.28 -3.67 0.18
N MET A 322 10.04 -2.35 0.12
CA MET A 322 9.70 -1.64 -1.11
C MET A 322 10.74 -0.57 -1.37
N ILE A 323 11.42 -0.67 -2.51
CA ILE A 323 12.40 0.33 -2.94
C ILE A 323 12.15 0.62 -4.41
N LYS A 324 11.63 1.82 -4.69
CA LYS A 324 11.33 2.28 -6.05
C LYS A 324 12.05 3.59 -6.28
N PHE A 325 12.77 3.68 -7.39
CA PHE A 325 13.56 4.84 -7.72
C PHE A 325 12.82 5.75 -8.69
N GLU A 326 12.88 7.05 -8.41
CA GLU A 326 12.74 8.07 -9.44
C GLU A 326 14.15 8.39 -9.96
N ASN A 327 14.59 7.68 -11.00
CA ASN A 327 15.85 8.01 -11.66
C ASN A 327 15.64 9.21 -12.59
N GLU A 328 16.15 10.38 -12.20
CA GLU A 328 16.20 11.57 -13.04
C GLU A 328 17.19 11.39 -14.21
N ASP A 329 18.29 10.66 -14.01
CA ASP A 329 19.27 10.41 -15.05
C ASP A 329 18.89 9.19 -15.92
N PRO A 330 18.58 9.38 -17.21
CA PRO A 330 18.28 8.31 -18.13
C PRO A 330 19.47 7.37 -18.46
N SER A 331 20.68 7.68 -18.01
CA SER A 331 21.90 6.91 -18.28
C SER A 331 22.35 6.02 -17.12
N GLN A 332 21.93 6.32 -15.89
CA GLN A 332 22.40 5.64 -14.69
C GLN A 332 21.79 4.24 -14.56
N LYS A 333 22.66 3.23 -14.46
CA LYS A 333 22.31 1.84 -14.21
C LYS A 333 22.33 1.56 -12.71
N PHE A 334 21.38 0.75 -12.23
CA PHE A 334 21.25 0.46 -10.81
C PHE A 334 21.67 -0.98 -10.47
N GLU A 335 22.43 -1.16 -9.39
CA GLU A 335 22.78 -2.47 -8.83
C GLU A 335 22.07 -2.74 -7.49
N PHE A 336 21.44 -3.92 -7.40
CA PHE A 336 20.98 -4.53 -6.15
C PHE A 336 21.79 -5.81 -5.94
N SER A 337 22.97 -5.73 -5.33
CA SER A 337 23.94 -6.84 -5.34
C SER A 337 24.60 -7.11 -4.00
N GLN A 338 24.94 -8.37 -3.73
CA GLN A 338 25.56 -8.79 -2.46
C GLN A 338 24.68 -8.45 -1.25
N ILE A 339 23.38 -8.73 -1.36
CA ILE A 339 22.37 -8.37 -0.35
C ILE A 339 22.02 -9.57 0.52
N SER A 340 22.03 -9.36 1.83
CA SER A 340 21.45 -10.32 2.80
C SER A 340 20.10 -9.80 3.29
N LEU A 341 19.03 -10.54 2.99
CA LEU A 341 17.65 -10.26 3.39
C LEU A 341 17.27 -11.07 4.64
N PRO A 342 16.36 -10.57 5.49
CA PRO A 342 15.88 -11.32 6.64
C PRO A 342 15.04 -12.54 6.22
N GLN A 343 15.09 -13.60 7.02
CA GLN A 343 14.33 -14.84 6.77
C GLN A 343 12.81 -14.65 6.84
N THR A 344 12.36 -13.58 7.48
CA THR A 344 10.94 -13.21 7.61
C THR A 344 10.39 -12.53 6.36
N LEU A 345 11.23 -12.15 5.39
CA LEU A 345 10.81 -11.36 4.24
C LEU A 345 9.83 -12.16 3.37
N GLN A 346 8.68 -11.55 3.07
CA GLN A 346 7.63 -12.12 2.23
C GLN A 346 7.55 -11.39 0.88
N THR A 347 7.72 -10.07 0.90
CA THR A 347 7.60 -9.21 -0.28
C THR A 347 8.87 -8.40 -0.50
N LEU A 348 9.41 -8.48 -1.72
CA LEU A 348 10.45 -7.59 -2.21
C LEU A 348 9.95 -6.89 -3.48
N ASP A 349 9.75 -5.58 -3.40
CA ASP A 349 9.34 -4.74 -4.53
C ASP A 349 10.48 -3.81 -4.92
N LEU A 350 11.05 -4.05 -6.11
CA LEU A 350 12.11 -3.27 -6.72
C LEU A 350 11.72 -2.80 -8.13
N GLN A 351 10.45 -2.42 -8.31
CA GLN A 351 9.97 -1.86 -9.57
C GLN A 351 10.64 -0.50 -9.85
N ALA A 352 11.49 -0.36 -10.89
CA ALA A 352 11.93 0.94 -11.43
C ALA A 352 12.95 0.78 -12.56
N LYS A 353 12.92 1.69 -13.54
CA LYS A 353 13.37 1.54 -14.96
C LYS A 353 14.74 0.89 -15.28
N ARG A 354 15.67 0.61 -14.35
CA ARG A 354 17.08 0.25 -14.70
C ARG A 354 17.88 -0.61 -13.70
N ILE A 355 17.28 -1.49 -12.91
CA ILE A 355 18.08 -2.55 -12.26
C ILE A 355 18.67 -3.43 -13.36
N HIS A 356 20.00 -3.47 -13.40
CA HIS A 356 20.74 -4.27 -14.38
C HIS A 356 21.44 -5.47 -13.74
N THR A 357 21.75 -5.36 -12.45
CA THR A 357 22.32 -6.44 -11.63
C THR A 357 21.41 -6.67 -10.44
N PHE A 358 20.99 -7.92 -10.24
CA PHE A 358 20.23 -8.38 -9.09
C PHE A 358 20.94 -9.62 -8.52
N ASN A 359 21.38 -9.55 -7.27
CA ASN A 359 22.03 -10.66 -6.57
C ASN A 359 21.77 -10.58 -5.07
N VAL A 360 21.12 -11.62 -4.54
CA VAL A 360 20.85 -11.81 -3.11
C VAL A 360 21.65 -13.02 -2.64
N ILE A 361 22.50 -12.83 -1.64
CA ILE A 361 23.42 -13.87 -1.12
C ILE A 361 22.88 -14.63 0.08
N ALA A 362 21.89 -14.07 0.76
CA ALA A 362 21.17 -14.72 1.86
C ALA A 362 19.77 -14.13 1.97
N GLY A 363 18.78 -14.93 2.34
CA GLY A 363 17.39 -14.50 2.34
C GLY A 363 16.42 -15.64 2.62
N PRO A 364 15.10 -15.36 2.57
CA PRO A 364 14.08 -16.37 2.80
C PRO A 364 14.16 -17.46 1.72
N LYS A 365 13.96 -18.71 2.12
CA LYS A 365 13.84 -19.82 1.17
C LYS A 365 12.59 -19.73 0.31
N TYR A 366 11.50 -19.21 0.88
CA TYR A 366 10.21 -19.07 0.22
C TYR A 366 9.79 -17.61 0.23
N LEU A 367 9.74 -16.99 -0.95
CA LEU A 367 9.32 -15.60 -1.10
C LEU A 367 7.90 -15.56 -1.67
N ALA A 368 7.00 -14.81 -1.03
CA ALA A 368 5.63 -14.70 -1.50
C ALA A 368 5.54 -13.86 -2.77
N ARG A 369 6.28 -12.75 -2.84
CA ARG A 369 6.29 -11.87 -4.00
C ARG A 369 7.65 -11.24 -4.25
N LEU A 370 8.09 -11.29 -5.50
CA LEU A 370 9.22 -10.53 -6.03
C LEU A 370 8.76 -9.70 -7.23
N ASP A 371 8.83 -8.38 -7.10
CA ASP A 371 8.53 -7.45 -8.19
C ASP A 371 9.80 -6.80 -8.73
N LEU A 372 10.18 -7.18 -9.96
CA LEU A 372 11.28 -6.62 -10.71
C LEU A 372 10.76 -6.02 -12.03
N SER A 373 9.52 -5.54 -12.04
CA SER A 373 8.92 -4.92 -13.23
C SER A 373 9.62 -3.62 -13.60
N TYR A 374 9.59 -3.27 -14.89
CA TYR A 374 10.21 -2.09 -15.47
C TYR A 374 11.69 -2.00 -15.12
N ASN A 375 12.48 -2.99 -15.47
CA ASN A 375 13.93 -3.08 -15.26
C ASN A 375 14.65 -3.40 -16.58
N TYR A 376 15.99 -3.44 -16.54
CA TYR A 376 16.81 -3.84 -17.68
C TYR A 376 17.82 -4.93 -17.29
N PRO A 377 17.33 -6.14 -16.93
CA PRO A 377 18.15 -7.21 -16.39
C PRO A 377 19.21 -7.66 -17.39
N LEU A 378 20.48 -7.57 -16.99
CA LEU A 378 21.61 -8.20 -17.68
C LEU A 378 22.19 -9.32 -16.81
N ASN A 379 22.35 -9.07 -15.51
CA ASN A 379 22.98 -9.96 -14.54
C ASN A 379 22.03 -10.27 -13.38
N PHE A 380 21.03 -11.12 -13.63
CA PHE A 380 20.13 -11.59 -12.58
C PHE A 380 20.62 -12.93 -12.06
N ASN A 381 20.88 -13.00 -10.77
CA ASN A 381 21.23 -14.23 -10.08
C ASN A 381 20.18 -14.51 -9.00
N PHE A 382 19.53 -15.67 -9.12
CA PHE A 382 18.54 -16.17 -8.17
C PHE A 382 19.06 -17.36 -7.35
N ASP A 383 20.32 -17.74 -7.52
CA ASP A 383 20.89 -19.01 -7.08
C ASP A 383 20.95 -19.13 -5.57
N ASN A 384 20.61 -20.35 -5.11
CA ASN A 384 20.75 -20.91 -3.76
C ASN A 384 20.10 -20.15 -2.58
N THR A 385 19.67 -18.91 -2.77
CA THR A 385 18.97 -18.14 -1.74
C THR A 385 17.49 -18.48 -1.71
N PHE A 386 16.81 -18.39 -2.86
CA PHE A 386 15.40 -18.69 -2.98
C PHE A 386 15.23 -20.15 -3.43
N GLU A 387 14.48 -20.96 -2.69
CA GLU A 387 14.06 -22.29 -3.11
C GLU A 387 12.82 -22.21 -4.02
N ALA A 388 11.90 -21.27 -3.73
CA ALA A 388 10.72 -20.99 -4.53
C ALA A 388 10.20 -19.56 -4.36
N ILE A 389 9.52 -19.05 -5.39
CA ILE A 389 8.79 -17.77 -5.36
C ILE A 389 7.35 -18.02 -5.78
N LYS A 390 6.39 -17.55 -4.98
CA LYS A 390 4.98 -17.66 -5.36
C LYS A 390 4.63 -16.73 -6.52
N GLU A 391 4.92 -15.43 -6.42
CA GLU A 391 4.65 -14.46 -7.49
C GLU A 391 5.93 -13.74 -7.93
N LEU A 392 6.33 -13.91 -9.20
CA LEU A 392 7.45 -13.19 -9.82
C LEU A 392 6.94 -12.28 -10.93
N LYS A 393 7.15 -10.97 -10.76
CA LYS A 393 6.79 -9.96 -11.77
C LYS A 393 8.04 -9.45 -12.48
N LEU A 394 8.07 -9.66 -13.79
CA LEU A 394 9.12 -9.19 -14.70
C LEU A 394 8.52 -8.29 -15.80
N ASN A 395 7.38 -7.67 -15.53
CA ASN A 395 6.63 -6.91 -16.53
C ASN A 395 7.48 -5.78 -17.11
N TYR A 396 7.37 -5.54 -18.40
CA TYR A 396 8.06 -4.47 -19.13
C TYR A 396 9.60 -4.56 -19.10
N ASN A 397 10.16 -5.74 -18.80
CA ASN A 397 11.57 -6.06 -18.99
C ASN A 397 11.82 -6.48 -20.45
N ARG A 398 11.94 -5.50 -21.35
CA ARG A 398 11.90 -5.72 -22.81
C ARG A 398 12.96 -6.66 -23.40
N SER A 399 14.03 -6.94 -22.67
CA SER A 399 15.13 -7.79 -23.12
C SER A 399 15.22 -9.11 -22.35
N ILE A 400 14.48 -9.33 -21.25
CA ILE A 400 14.77 -10.44 -20.32
C ILE A 400 14.81 -11.81 -21.01
N ILE A 401 13.76 -12.17 -21.75
CA ILE A 401 13.72 -13.47 -22.46
C ILE A 401 14.81 -13.55 -23.52
N SER A 402 15.02 -12.46 -24.26
CA SER A 402 16.07 -12.41 -25.28
C SER A 402 17.49 -12.54 -24.72
N SER A 403 17.75 -11.93 -23.57
CA SER A 403 19.03 -12.00 -22.86
C SER A 403 19.31 -13.41 -22.38
N ILE A 404 18.30 -14.10 -21.86
CA ILE A 404 18.45 -15.45 -21.33
C ILE A 404 19.04 -16.40 -22.38
N TYR A 405 18.47 -16.50 -23.58
CA TYR A 405 18.97 -17.44 -24.59
C TYR A 405 20.25 -16.92 -25.30
N ARG A 406 20.45 -15.60 -25.40
CA ARG A 406 21.66 -15.01 -26.02
C ARG A 406 22.90 -15.15 -25.15
N PHE A 407 22.75 -15.04 -23.84
CA PHE A 407 23.86 -15.12 -22.88
C PHE A 407 23.94 -16.47 -22.16
N ASN A 408 23.16 -17.46 -22.59
CA ASN A 408 23.10 -18.82 -22.01
C ASN A 408 22.84 -18.79 -20.49
N LEU A 409 21.89 -17.97 -20.03
CA LEU A 409 21.53 -17.83 -18.61
C LEU A 409 20.57 -18.95 -18.18
N PHE A 410 21.04 -20.19 -18.25
CA PHE A 410 20.24 -21.39 -18.01
C PHE A 410 19.67 -21.45 -16.59
N ASP A 411 20.43 -20.99 -15.59
CA ASP A 411 20.00 -20.98 -14.20
C ASP A 411 18.78 -20.09 -13.99
N ILE A 412 18.74 -18.93 -14.67
CA ILE A 412 17.56 -18.05 -14.67
C ILE A 412 16.36 -18.76 -15.30
N THR A 413 16.55 -19.45 -16.44
CA THR A 413 15.47 -20.22 -17.09
C THR A 413 14.91 -21.28 -16.14
N ASN A 414 15.81 -22.06 -15.54
CA ASN A 414 15.46 -23.11 -14.59
C ASN A 414 14.71 -22.54 -13.39
N PHE A 415 15.17 -21.41 -12.87
CA PHE A 415 14.52 -20.78 -11.74
C PHE A 415 13.11 -20.27 -12.10
N ILE A 416 12.98 -19.40 -13.11
CA ILE A 416 11.70 -18.72 -13.38
C ILE A 416 10.61 -19.64 -13.91
N PHE A 417 10.95 -20.77 -14.54
CA PHE A 417 9.96 -21.71 -15.07
C PHE A 417 9.69 -22.93 -14.18
N PHE A 418 10.57 -23.24 -13.21
CA PHE A 418 10.39 -24.43 -12.37
C PHE A 418 10.24 -24.13 -10.88
N LYS A 419 10.74 -22.98 -10.41
CA LYS A 419 10.68 -22.55 -9.00
C LYS A 419 9.69 -21.41 -8.74
N VAL A 420 8.94 -20.99 -9.77
CA VAL A 420 7.93 -19.93 -9.66
C VAL A 420 6.52 -20.49 -9.88
N GLU A 421 5.56 -20.06 -9.07
CA GLU A 421 4.14 -20.45 -9.24
C GLU A 421 3.37 -19.49 -10.18
N GLU A 422 3.60 -18.18 -10.08
CA GLU A 422 2.95 -17.14 -10.90
C GLU A 422 4.01 -16.26 -11.56
N LEU A 423 4.13 -16.34 -12.90
CA LEU A 423 5.12 -15.59 -13.68
C LEU A 423 4.43 -14.53 -14.55
N HIS A 424 4.81 -13.27 -14.36
CA HIS A 424 4.29 -12.15 -15.14
C HIS A 424 5.35 -11.55 -16.06
N LEU A 425 5.10 -11.62 -17.37
CA LEU A 425 5.94 -11.13 -18.46
C LEU A 425 5.15 -10.18 -19.39
N LEU A 426 4.25 -9.38 -18.81
CA LEU A 426 3.45 -8.39 -19.55
C LEU A 426 4.38 -7.37 -20.22
N GLY A 427 4.24 -7.12 -21.52
CA GLY A 427 4.97 -6.00 -22.16
C GLY A 427 6.47 -6.22 -22.33
N CYS A 428 6.96 -7.46 -22.26
CA CYS A 428 8.39 -7.81 -22.34
C CYS A 428 8.94 -7.88 -23.77
N ASN A 429 8.18 -7.47 -24.79
CA ASN A 429 8.57 -7.52 -26.21
C ASN A 429 8.93 -8.92 -26.72
N ILE A 430 8.32 -9.96 -26.12
CA ILE A 430 8.53 -11.36 -26.48
C ILE A 430 7.90 -11.65 -27.84
N ASN A 431 8.63 -12.32 -28.72
CA ASN A 431 8.11 -12.84 -29.98
C ASN A 431 8.27 -14.37 -30.08
N ASN A 432 7.88 -14.96 -31.21
CA ASN A 432 7.98 -16.41 -31.43
C ASN A 432 9.41 -16.94 -31.43
N GLU A 433 10.34 -16.23 -32.07
CA GLU A 433 11.75 -16.60 -32.11
C GLU A 433 12.36 -16.61 -30.71
N ASP A 434 11.95 -15.68 -29.84
CA ASP A 434 12.46 -15.63 -28.47
C ASP A 434 12.05 -16.88 -27.67
N LEU A 435 10.79 -17.31 -27.80
CA LEU A 435 10.28 -18.50 -27.11
C LEU A 435 10.86 -19.80 -27.70
N GLU A 436 10.95 -19.89 -29.02
CA GLU A 436 11.53 -21.05 -29.71
C GLU A 436 13.03 -21.18 -29.43
N ALA A 437 13.78 -20.08 -29.45
CA ALA A 437 15.20 -20.08 -29.11
C ALA A 437 15.43 -20.48 -27.66
N LEU A 438 14.59 -20.01 -26.73
CA LEU A 438 14.67 -20.38 -25.32
C LEU A 438 14.44 -21.88 -25.12
N ASP A 439 13.44 -22.44 -25.77
CA ASP A 439 13.13 -23.87 -25.71
C ASP A 439 14.25 -24.74 -26.30
N VAL A 440 14.75 -24.39 -27.49
CA VAL A 440 15.89 -25.10 -28.12
C VAL A 440 17.12 -25.05 -27.22
N LYS A 441 17.42 -23.88 -26.65
CA LYS A 441 18.55 -23.74 -25.72
C LYS A 441 18.36 -24.58 -24.49
N TYR A 442 17.17 -24.60 -23.90
CA TYR A 442 16.87 -25.45 -22.74
C TYR A 442 17.14 -26.93 -23.05
N SER A 443 16.64 -27.46 -24.17
CA SER A 443 16.91 -28.85 -24.59
C SER A 443 18.40 -29.12 -24.83
N GLN A 444 19.16 -28.15 -25.37
CA GLN A 444 20.62 -28.27 -25.53
C GLN A 444 21.37 -28.24 -24.20
N GLY A 445 20.98 -27.36 -23.27
CA GLY A 445 21.60 -27.22 -21.95
C GLY A 445 21.40 -28.46 -21.07
N GLN A 446 20.25 -29.13 -21.20
CA GLN A 446 20.00 -30.43 -20.58
C GLN A 446 21.03 -31.49 -21.02
N GLY A 447 21.39 -31.52 -22.30
CA GLY A 447 22.41 -32.44 -22.82
C GLY A 447 23.81 -32.23 -22.21
N GLN A 448 24.13 -31.03 -21.71
CA GLN A 448 25.38 -30.73 -21.03
C GLN A 448 25.36 -31.11 -19.54
N ILE A 449 24.23 -30.90 -18.85
CA ILE A 449 24.05 -31.28 -17.44
C ILE A 449 24.01 -32.82 -17.28
N GLN A 450 23.45 -33.51 -18.27
CA GLN A 450 23.32 -34.97 -18.30
C GLN A 450 24.67 -35.71 -18.44
N GLN A 451 25.75 -35.05 -18.87
CA GLN A 451 27.08 -35.69 -18.95
C GLN A 451 27.76 -35.86 -17.57
N HIS A 452 27.24 -35.25 -16.50
CA HIS A 452 27.88 -35.26 -15.18
C HIS A 452 27.09 -35.92 -14.04
N SER A 453 25.86 -36.41 -14.26
CA SER A 453 25.11 -37.12 -13.19
C SER A 453 24.28 -38.30 -13.72
N ALA A 454 24.73 -39.52 -13.41
CA ALA A 454 24.10 -40.78 -13.82
C ALA A 454 22.92 -41.21 -12.91
N LYS A 455 22.16 -40.27 -12.33
CA LYS A 455 21.00 -40.58 -11.47
C LYS A 455 19.70 -39.95 -12.01
N GLU A 456 18.88 -40.81 -12.61
CA GLU A 456 17.42 -40.70 -12.81
C GLU A 456 16.86 -39.37 -13.38
N ASN A 457 17.03 -39.21 -14.70
CA ASN A 457 16.04 -38.92 -15.77
C ASN A 457 14.61 -38.43 -15.45
N LEU A 458 14.39 -37.52 -14.50
CA LEU A 458 13.11 -36.80 -14.39
C LEU A 458 13.36 -35.32 -14.55
N LEU A 459 12.90 -34.76 -15.69
CA LEU A 459 12.82 -33.32 -15.86
C LEU A 459 12.05 -32.76 -14.65
N PRO A 460 12.59 -31.74 -13.94
CA PRO A 460 11.90 -31.17 -12.81
C PRO A 460 10.52 -30.71 -13.29
N ARG A 461 9.47 -31.11 -12.58
CA ARG A 461 8.12 -30.64 -12.92
C ARG A 461 8.05 -29.14 -12.65
N SER A 462 7.52 -28.40 -13.61
CA SER A 462 7.28 -26.97 -13.44
C SER A 462 6.25 -26.75 -12.33
N SER A 463 6.57 -25.84 -11.41
CA SER A 463 5.63 -25.36 -10.38
C SER A 463 4.68 -24.28 -10.91
N LEU A 464 4.81 -23.89 -12.18
CA LEU A 464 4.11 -22.75 -12.76
C LEU A 464 2.62 -23.05 -12.93
N ARG A 465 1.79 -22.27 -12.25
CA ARG A 465 0.32 -22.33 -12.28
C ARG A 465 -0.28 -21.18 -13.08
N LYS A 466 0.36 -20.01 -13.08
CA LYS A 466 -0.09 -18.85 -13.87
C LYS A 466 1.04 -18.26 -14.70
N LEU A 467 0.77 -18.04 -15.98
CA LEU A 467 1.71 -17.42 -16.90
C LEU A 467 1.05 -16.24 -17.63
N SER A 468 1.56 -15.03 -17.42
CA SER A 468 1.11 -13.86 -18.16
C SER A 468 2.12 -13.46 -19.23
N LEU A 469 1.72 -13.60 -20.50
CA LEU A 469 2.44 -13.18 -21.71
C LEU A 469 1.68 -12.07 -22.45
N ALA A 470 0.80 -11.34 -21.77
CA ALA A 470 0.02 -10.26 -22.35
C ALA A 470 0.89 -9.13 -22.94
N ASN A 471 0.35 -8.38 -23.90
CA ASN A 471 0.99 -7.20 -24.51
C ASN A 471 2.40 -7.49 -25.07
N ASN A 472 2.56 -8.63 -25.75
CA ASN A 472 3.80 -9.02 -26.43
C ASN A 472 3.59 -9.08 -27.96
N LYS A 473 4.54 -9.64 -28.70
CA LYS A 473 4.51 -9.77 -30.17
C LYS A 473 4.33 -11.23 -30.62
N ILE A 474 3.64 -12.02 -29.80
CA ILE A 474 3.46 -13.46 -30.04
C ILE A 474 2.38 -13.65 -31.12
N THR A 475 2.67 -14.49 -32.11
CA THR A 475 1.75 -14.83 -33.22
C THR A 475 1.28 -16.27 -33.20
N ASN A 476 1.99 -17.15 -32.48
CA ASN A 476 1.67 -18.56 -32.27
C ASN A 476 2.36 -19.10 -31.00
N LEU A 477 2.09 -20.35 -30.61
CA LEU A 477 2.67 -21.03 -29.45
C LEU A 477 3.22 -22.42 -29.82
N ARG A 478 3.81 -22.61 -31.01
CA ARG A 478 4.32 -23.93 -31.44
C ARG A 478 5.32 -24.53 -30.44
N CYS A 479 6.17 -23.71 -29.84
CA CYS A 479 7.14 -24.12 -28.82
C CYS A 479 6.50 -24.72 -27.55
N PHE A 480 5.20 -24.48 -27.31
CA PHE A 480 4.49 -25.12 -26.20
C PHE A 480 4.32 -26.62 -26.40
N LYS A 481 4.66 -27.17 -27.58
CA LYS A 481 4.72 -28.62 -27.80
C LYS A 481 5.98 -29.27 -27.20
N ASN A 482 7.03 -28.51 -26.95
CA ASN A 482 8.37 -29.03 -26.71
C ASN A 482 8.71 -29.14 -25.21
N ASP A 483 9.97 -29.38 -24.86
CA ASP A 483 10.39 -29.79 -23.51
C ASP A 483 10.16 -28.70 -22.45
N LEU A 484 10.60 -27.45 -22.68
CA LEU A 484 10.54 -26.42 -21.64
C LEU A 484 9.08 -26.11 -21.25
N PHE A 485 8.27 -25.81 -22.26
CA PHE A 485 6.90 -25.36 -22.09
C PHE A 485 5.91 -26.52 -21.97
N GLY A 486 6.18 -27.67 -22.60
CA GLY A 486 5.33 -28.86 -22.53
C GLY A 486 5.33 -29.52 -21.16
N ASN A 487 6.34 -29.26 -20.32
CA ASN A 487 6.41 -29.75 -18.94
C ASN A 487 5.61 -28.91 -17.93
N MET A 488 4.95 -27.83 -18.36
CA MET A 488 4.11 -26.96 -17.52
C MET A 488 2.74 -27.60 -17.21
N THR A 489 2.73 -28.86 -16.78
CA THR A 489 1.51 -29.64 -16.51
C THR A 489 0.68 -29.08 -15.34
N SER A 490 1.28 -28.29 -14.47
CA SER A 490 0.63 -27.57 -13.36
C SER A 490 -0.07 -26.27 -13.79
N LEU A 491 0.05 -25.87 -15.06
CA LEU A 491 -0.48 -24.58 -15.55
C LEU A 491 -2.01 -24.56 -15.49
N GLU A 492 -2.56 -23.59 -14.79
CA GLU A 492 -4.00 -23.38 -14.58
C GLU A 492 -4.55 -22.23 -15.42
N SER A 493 -3.73 -21.21 -15.69
CA SER A 493 -4.12 -20.08 -16.51
C SER A 493 -2.97 -19.49 -17.30
N ILE A 494 -3.29 -19.02 -18.52
CA ILE A 494 -2.37 -18.27 -19.36
C ILE A 494 -3.04 -17.00 -19.90
N ASP A 495 -2.36 -15.87 -19.73
CA ASP A 495 -2.79 -14.59 -20.29
C ASP A 495 -2.00 -14.27 -21.56
N LEU A 496 -2.70 -14.23 -22.69
CA LEU A 496 -2.20 -13.96 -24.03
C LEU A 496 -2.87 -12.72 -24.62
N SER A 497 -3.50 -11.89 -23.80
CA SER A 497 -4.20 -10.69 -24.24
C SER A 497 -3.26 -9.71 -24.97
N PHE A 498 -3.81 -8.95 -25.91
CA PHE A 498 -3.10 -7.91 -26.67
C PHE A 498 -1.79 -8.38 -27.34
N ASN A 499 -1.80 -9.57 -27.95
CA ASN A 499 -0.72 -10.10 -28.77
C ASN A 499 -1.02 -9.93 -30.28
N ALA A 500 -0.25 -10.59 -31.14
CA ALA A 500 -0.31 -10.47 -32.60
C ALA A 500 -0.81 -11.75 -33.30
N PHE A 501 -1.68 -12.53 -32.65
CA PHE A 501 -2.27 -13.74 -33.26
C PHE A 501 -3.15 -13.39 -34.47
N TYR A 502 -3.03 -14.15 -35.56
CA TYR A 502 -3.85 -13.98 -36.77
C TYR A 502 -4.89 -15.09 -36.95
N TYR A 503 -4.49 -16.33 -36.69
CA TYR A 503 -5.34 -17.51 -36.69
C TYR A 503 -4.80 -18.53 -35.69
N LEU A 504 -5.67 -19.36 -35.10
CA LEU A 504 -5.29 -20.42 -34.18
C LEU A 504 -5.77 -21.79 -34.68
N ASN A 505 -4.91 -22.80 -34.59
CA ASN A 505 -5.22 -24.21 -34.85
C ASN A 505 -4.41 -25.14 -33.93
N ASN A 506 -4.67 -26.44 -33.97
CA ASN A 506 -3.95 -27.43 -33.15
C ASN A 506 -2.42 -27.46 -33.40
N ASP A 507 -1.95 -26.95 -34.54
CA ASP A 507 -0.52 -26.89 -34.85
C ASP A 507 0.17 -25.73 -34.17
N ASN A 508 -0.44 -24.57 -34.19
CA ASN A 508 0.13 -23.31 -33.73
C ASN A 508 -0.36 -22.91 -32.33
N PHE A 509 -1.32 -23.64 -31.75
CA PHE A 509 -1.92 -23.37 -30.44
C PHE A 509 -2.14 -24.68 -29.64
N PRO A 510 -1.07 -25.30 -29.13
CA PRO A 510 -1.10 -26.64 -28.53
C PRO A 510 -1.56 -26.65 -27.06
N LEU A 511 -2.46 -25.74 -26.67
CA LEU A 511 -2.95 -25.58 -25.29
C LEU A 511 -4.21 -26.42 -25.00
N SER A 512 -4.23 -27.68 -25.43
CA SER A 512 -5.35 -28.58 -25.17
C SER A 512 -5.30 -29.16 -23.75
N LYS A 513 -6.45 -29.57 -23.21
CA LYS A 513 -6.51 -30.23 -21.88
C LYS A 513 -5.81 -31.58 -21.86
N THR A 514 -5.71 -32.26 -23.00
CA THR A 514 -4.90 -33.49 -23.10
C THR A 514 -3.44 -33.24 -22.73
N LYS A 515 -2.90 -32.08 -23.12
CA LYS A 515 -1.51 -31.73 -22.86
C LYS A 515 -1.33 -30.97 -21.55
N PHE A 516 -2.26 -30.09 -21.24
CA PHE A 516 -2.27 -29.25 -20.03
C PHE A 516 -3.54 -29.56 -19.23
N PRO A 517 -3.57 -30.66 -18.46
CA PRO A 517 -4.79 -31.18 -17.83
C PRO A 517 -5.39 -30.21 -16.79
N ASN A 518 -4.56 -29.37 -16.19
CA ASN A 518 -5.00 -28.38 -15.20
C ASN A 518 -5.36 -27.03 -15.81
N LEU A 519 -5.19 -26.82 -17.13
CA LEU A 519 -5.42 -25.52 -17.76
C LEU A 519 -6.92 -25.23 -17.82
N LEU A 520 -7.35 -24.21 -17.07
CA LEU A 520 -8.74 -23.81 -16.95
C LEU A 520 -9.06 -22.62 -17.85
N ASN A 521 -8.15 -21.65 -17.94
CA ASN A 521 -8.40 -20.38 -18.63
C ASN A 521 -7.27 -19.96 -19.57
N VAL A 522 -7.66 -19.44 -20.73
CA VAL A 522 -6.81 -18.83 -21.74
C VAL A 522 -7.40 -17.47 -22.10
N ASN A 523 -6.70 -16.39 -21.76
CA ASN A 523 -7.14 -15.04 -22.10
C ASN A 523 -6.56 -14.57 -23.44
N LEU A 524 -7.41 -14.36 -24.45
CA LEU A 524 -7.08 -13.80 -25.76
C LEU A 524 -7.70 -12.42 -25.97
N THR A 525 -8.09 -11.72 -24.91
CA THR A 525 -8.69 -10.37 -24.98
C THR A 525 -7.85 -9.40 -25.79
N GLY A 526 -8.48 -8.59 -26.64
CA GLY A 526 -7.82 -7.51 -27.38
C GLY A 526 -6.83 -7.95 -28.47
N ASN A 527 -6.85 -9.21 -28.89
CA ASN A 527 -6.07 -9.69 -30.03
C ASN A 527 -6.73 -9.26 -31.35
N SER A 528 -6.55 -7.98 -31.71
CA SER A 528 -7.28 -7.32 -32.81
C SER A 528 -7.06 -7.92 -34.19
N ARG A 529 -6.01 -8.73 -34.39
CA ARG A 529 -5.67 -9.37 -35.68
C ARG A 529 -6.19 -10.79 -35.80
N LEU A 530 -6.74 -11.37 -34.73
CA LEU A 530 -7.18 -12.75 -34.71
C LEU A 530 -8.52 -12.86 -35.46
N THR A 531 -8.54 -13.61 -36.54
CA THR A 531 -9.70 -13.72 -37.46
C THR A 531 -10.37 -15.09 -37.43
N SER A 532 -9.67 -16.14 -37.01
CA SER A 532 -10.17 -17.52 -37.01
C SER A 532 -9.56 -18.34 -35.87
N VAL A 533 -10.38 -19.14 -35.21
CA VAL A 533 -9.95 -20.14 -34.21
C VAL A 533 -10.55 -21.48 -34.63
N ARG A 534 -9.69 -22.47 -34.96
CA ARG A 534 -10.07 -23.81 -35.43
C ARG A 534 -9.38 -24.86 -34.56
N LEU A 535 -9.94 -25.10 -33.38
CA LEU A 535 -9.38 -25.98 -32.38
C LEU A 535 -10.20 -27.27 -32.33
N VAL A 536 -9.54 -28.43 -32.45
CA VAL A 536 -10.21 -29.74 -32.42
C VAL A 536 -9.79 -30.47 -31.15
N GLY A 537 -10.77 -30.84 -30.31
CA GLY A 537 -10.57 -31.59 -29.07
C GLY A 537 -11.00 -30.83 -27.82
N ASP A 538 -10.61 -31.33 -26.65
CA ASP A 538 -10.92 -30.68 -25.37
C ASP A 538 -9.96 -29.51 -25.10
N TYR A 539 -10.50 -28.31 -25.08
CA TYR A 539 -9.78 -27.05 -24.85
C TYR A 539 -10.27 -26.35 -23.57
N PRO A 540 -9.40 -25.58 -22.90
CA PRO A 540 -9.77 -24.70 -21.78
C PRO A 540 -10.77 -23.62 -22.20
N ARG A 541 -11.34 -22.93 -21.21
CA ARG A 541 -12.15 -21.74 -21.48
C ARG A 541 -11.28 -20.68 -22.15
N VAL A 542 -11.76 -20.13 -23.27
CA VAL A 542 -11.07 -19.08 -24.03
C VAL A 542 -11.85 -17.77 -23.90
N GLU A 543 -11.19 -16.73 -23.38
CA GLU A 543 -11.77 -15.39 -23.29
C GLU A 543 -11.33 -14.55 -24.50
N THR A 544 -12.29 -13.99 -25.24
CA THR A 544 -12.03 -13.24 -26.49
C THR A 544 -12.66 -11.86 -26.48
N THR A 545 -12.78 -11.24 -25.30
CA THR A 545 -13.36 -9.89 -25.17
C THR A 545 -12.57 -8.90 -26.03
N TYR A 546 -13.24 -8.04 -26.80
CA TYR A 546 -12.60 -7.09 -27.73
C TYR A 546 -11.72 -7.75 -28.82
N THR A 547 -11.93 -9.03 -29.13
CA THR A 547 -11.24 -9.77 -30.19
C THR A 547 -12.23 -10.11 -31.32
N PRO A 548 -11.98 -9.71 -32.58
CA PRO A 548 -12.94 -9.83 -33.69
C PRO A 548 -13.00 -11.25 -34.29
N VAL A 549 -13.35 -12.25 -33.49
CA VAL A 549 -13.38 -13.67 -33.90
C VAL A 549 -14.81 -14.21 -33.93
N LYS A 550 -15.17 -14.88 -35.04
CA LYS A 550 -16.30 -15.81 -35.06
C LYS A 550 -15.82 -17.14 -34.45
N GLN A 551 -16.40 -17.51 -33.31
CA GLN A 551 -16.04 -18.74 -32.61
C GLN A 551 -16.74 -19.94 -33.29
N ASP A 552 -15.97 -20.71 -34.06
CA ASP A 552 -16.38 -22.04 -34.53
C ASP A 552 -15.69 -23.08 -33.61
N PHE A 553 -16.34 -23.44 -32.49
CA PHE A 553 -15.85 -24.47 -31.56
C PHE A 553 -16.31 -25.87 -31.95
#